data_AF-A0A8J3GLU5-F1
#
_entry.id   AF-A0A8J3GLU5-F1
#
_cell.length_a   1.000
_cell.length_b   1.000
_cell.length_c   1.000
_cell.angle_alpha   90.00
_cell.angle_beta   90.00
_cell.angle_gamma   90.00
#
_symmetry.space_group_name_H-M   'P 1'
#
loop_
_entity.id
_entity.type
_entity.pdbx_description
1 polymer ?
#
loop_
_entity_poly.entity_id
_entity_poly.type
_entity_poly.pdbx_seq_one_letter_code
_entity_poly.pdbx_strand_id
1 'polypeptide(L)'
;MTNEIDENFAYFVKKFGDPFSSMPIPDTVISNYRDRLPDQLFRYWAKTGASGFAKGLLWMVNPKEYQPILDRWIAGTEFEARTGLSVIARSAFGELFVWERRKGRILSIDPLTGAIFHHLRNDANNLDDEEENKKNAVLLGILETRGCRLL
;
A
#
# COMPACT_ATOMS: atom_id res chain seq x y z
N MET A 1 -15.24 18.58 4.32
CA MET A 1 -14.12 17.78 4.85
C MET A 1 -12.95 18.01 3.93
N THR A 2 -11.89 18.65 4.41
CA THR A 2 -10.77 19.16 3.59
C THR A 2 -9.97 18.01 2.97
N ASN A 3 -9.85 18.06 1.64
CA ASN A 3 -9.02 17.20 0.78
C ASN A 3 -7.52 17.50 0.94
N GLU A 4 -7.04 17.77 2.16
CA GLU A 4 -5.63 18.08 2.36
C GLU A 4 -4.79 16.80 2.33
N ILE A 5 -3.85 16.82 1.38
CA ILE A 5 -2.76 15.87 1.28
C ILE A 5 -1.72 16.24 2.31
N ASP A 6 -1.23 15.25 3.04
CA ASP A 6 -0.18 15.50 4.02
C ASP A 6 1.16 15.88 3.36
N GLU A 7 2.04 16.46 4.16
CA GLU A 7 3.36 16.89 3.72
C GLU A 7 4.22 15.74 3.18
N ASN A 8 4.01 14.50 3.67
CA ASN A 8 4.77 13.33 3.23
C ASN A 8 4.43 12.98 1.78
N PHE A 9 3.15 12.93 1.42
CA PHE A 9 2.75 12.62 0.05
C PHE A 9 3.05 13.79 -0.90
N ALA A 10 2.93 15.03 -0.44
CA ALA A 10 3.39 16.19 -1.20
C ALA A 10 4.90 16.10 -1.51
N TYR A 11 5.71 15.75 -0.51
CA TYR A 11 7.14 15.51 -0.68
C TYR A 11 7.42 14.35 -1.64
N PHE A 12 6.66 13.25 -1.52
CA PHE A 12 6.76 12.10 -2.42
C PHE A 12 6.53 12.48 -3.89
N VAL A 13 5.44 13.19 -4.20
CA VAL A 13 5.15 13.65 -5.57
C VAL A 13 6.25 14.61 -6.06
N LYS A 14 6.71 15.54 -5.21
CA LYS A 14 7.83 16.44 -5.56
C LYS A 14 9.11 15.68 -5.91
N LYS A 15 9.40 14.58 -5.20
CA LYS A 15 10.62 13.78 -5.37
C LYS A 15 10.54 12.80 -6.53
N PHE A 16 9.38 12.18 -6.77
CA PHE A 16 9.20 11.06 -7.69
C PHE A 16 8.34 11.36 -8.92
N GLY A 17 7.80 12.57 -9.01
CA GLY A 17 6.94 13.04 -10.08
C GLY A 17 5.46 12.78 -9.84
N ASP A 18 4.64 13.36 -10.72
CA ASP A 18 3.20 13.20 -10.72
C ASP A 18 2.77 11.76 -11.03
N PRO A 19 1.60 11.31 -10.53
CA PRO A 19 1.04 10.02 -10.89
C PRO A 19 0.80 9.93 -12.40
N PHE A 20 0.95 8.72 -12.94
CA PHE A 20 0.60 8.41 -14.33
C PHE A 20 -0.26 7.15 -14.40
N SER A 21 -0.95 6.95 -15.52
CA SER A 21 -1.84 5.79 -15.74
C SER A 21 -2.87 5.63 -14.60
N SER A 22 -3.43 6.76 -14.16
CA SER A 22 -4.40 6.82 -13.07
C SER A 22 -5.75 6.26 -13.47
N MET A 23 -6.28 5.35 -12.64
CA MET A 23 -7.64 4.85 -12.74
C MET A 23 -8.41 5.17 -11.45
N PRO A 24 -9.57 5.85 -11.53
CA PRO A 24 -10.38 6.13 -10.35
C PRO A 24 -10.80 4.86 -9.62
N ILE A 25 -10.75 4.88 -8.29
CA ILE A 25 -11.29 3.79 -7.47
C ILE A 25 -12.75 4.12 -7.15
N PRO A 26 -13.71 3.23 -7.44
CA PRO A 26 -15.11 3.48 -7.13
C PRO A 26 -15.34 3.67 -5.62
N ASP A 27 -16.23 4.60 -5.26
CA ASP A 27 -16.58 4.87 -3.86
C ASP A 27 -17.07 3.63 -3.11
N THR A 28 -17.76 2.72 -3.82
CA THR A 28 -18.22 1.43 -3.27
C THR A 28 -17.05 0.56 -2.81
N VAL A 29 -15.91 0.61 -3.51
CA VAL A 29 -14.69 -0.06 -3.07
C VAL A 29 -14.14 0.64 -1.85
N ILE A 30 -14.00 1.97 -1.88
CA ILE A 30 -13.48 2.74 -0.74
C ILE A 30 -14.28 2.43 0.54
N SER A 31 -15.61 2.45 0.48
CA SER A 31 -16.48 2.14 1.61
C SER A 31 -16.24 0.74 2.18
N ASN A 32 -16.05 -0.28 1.35
CA ASN A 32 -15.83 -1.66 1.79
C ASN A 32 -14.48 -1.86 2.50
N TYR A 33 -13.51 -0.96 2.30
CA TYR A 33 -12.17 -1.08 2.86
C TYR A 33 -11.91 -0.15 4.05
N ARG A 34 -12.85 0.73 4.43
CA ARG A 34 -12.66 1.71 5.51
C ARG A 34 -12.26 1.07 6.84
N ASP A 35 -12.81 -0.09 7.17
CA ASP A 35 -12.48 -0.78 8.42
C ASP A 35 -11.16 -1.58 8.33
N ARG A 36 -10.54 -1.66 7.15
CA ARG A 36 -9.34 -2.48 6.88
C ARG A 36 -8.09 -1.64 6.59
N LEU A 37 -8.25 -0.38 6.22
CA LEU A 37 -7.15 0.50 5.80
C LEU A 37 -7.26 1.90 6.44
N PRO A 38 -6.13 2.57 6.67
CA PRO A 38 -6.11 3.93 7.22
C PRO A 38 -6.74 4.95 6.28
N ASP A 39 -7.41 5.95 6.86
CA ASP A 39 -8.16 6.97 6.13
C ASP A 39 -7.33 7.74 5.11
N GLN A 40 -6.06 7.97 5.42
CA GLN A 40 -5.14 8.71 4.58
C GLN A 40 -4.91 8.03 3.21
N LEU A 41 -4.94 6.68 3.13
CA LEU A 41 -4.84 5.98 1.84
C LEU A 41 -6.00 6.33 0.91
N PHE A 42 -7.21 6.46 1.45
CA PHE A 42 -8.37 6.86 0.64
C PHE A 42 -8.25 8.30 0.14
N ARG A 43 -7.59 9.19 0.88
CA ARG A 43 -7.30 10.55 0.40
C ARG A 43 -6.32 10.55 -0.77
N TYR A 44 -5.31 9.67 -0.72
CA TYR A 44 -4.39 9.51 -1.85
C TYR A 44 -5.08 8.96 -3.08
N TRP A 45 -5.88 7.91 -2.92
CA TRP A 45 -6.68 7.35 -4.02
C TRP A 45 -7.72 8.33 -4.56
N ALA A 46 -8.33 9.17 -3.72
CA ALA A 46 -9.25 10.21 -4.17
C ALA A 46 -8.56 11.24 -5.09
N LYS A 47 -7.27 11.53 -4.86
CA LYS A 47 -6.52 12.46 -5.72
C LYS A 47 -5.91 11.80 -6.95
N THR A 48 -5.39 10.60 -6.80
CA THR A 48 -4.49 9.98 -7.80
C THR A 48 -5.09 8.75 -8.47
N GLY A 49 -6.15 8.17 -7.92
CA GLY A 49 -6.64 6.85 -8.31
C GLY A 49 -5.63 5.74 -7.99
N ALA A 50 -5.88 4.55 -8.53
CA ALA A 50 -4.83 3.55 -8.69
C ALA A 50 -3.87 4.04 -9.79
N SER A 51 -2.61 4.30 -9.44
CA SER A 51 -1.67 4.99 -10.32
C SER A 51 -0.24 4.51 -10.15
N GLY A 52 0.55 4.68 -11.22
CA GLY A 52 1.99 4.49 -11.21
C GLY A 52 2.73 5.77 -10.78
N PHE A 53 3.90 5.58 -10.17
CA PHE A 53 4.83 6.64 -9.77
C PHE A 53 6.26 6.28 -10.18
N ALA A 54 7.16 7.26 -10.19
CA ALA A 54 8.60 7.05 -10.43
C ALA A 54 8.87 6.19 -11.70
N LYS A 55 8.24 6.54 -12.83
CA LYS A 55 8.34 5.80 -14.10
C LYS A 55 7.97 4.30 -13.98
N GLY A 56 7.08 3.96 -13.06
CA GLY A 56 6.52 2.62 -12.90
C GLY A 56 7.20 1.77 -11.84
N LEU A 57 8.17 2.32 -11.09
CA LEU A 57 8.83 1.62 -9.99
C LEU A 57 7.88 1.27 -8.84
N LEU A 58 6.83 2.07 -8.65
CA LEU A 58 5.82 1.88 -7.64
C LEU A 58 4.43 2.14 -8.20
N TRP A 59 3.48 1.32 -7.79
CA TRP A 59 2.07 1.47 -8.15
C TRP A 59 1.22 1.41 -6.90
N MET A 60 0.34 2.40 -6.72
CA MET A 60 -0.80 2.24 -5.83
C MET A 60 -1.88 1.46 -6.57
N VAL A 61 -2.47 0.48 -5.90
CA VAL A 61 -3.38 -0.47 -6.55
C VAL A 61 -4.80 -0.37 -5.99
N ASN A 62 -5.76 -0.85 -6.77
CA ASN A 62 -7.11 -1.09 -6.27
C ASN A 62 -7.10 -2.36 -5.41
N PRO A 63 -7.30 -2.30 -4.08
CA PRO A 63 -7.18 -3.46 -3.21
C PRO A 63 -8.19 -4.56 -3.55
N LYS A 64 -9.34 -4.20 -4.13
CA LYS A 64 -10.37 -5.17 -4.56
C LYS A 64 -9.88 -6.08 -5.70
N GLU A 65 -9.14 -5.54 -6.65
CA GLU A 65 -8.60 -6.31 -7.77
C GLU A 65 -7.50 -7.28 -7.34
N TYR A 66 -6.78 -6.94 -6.27
CA TYR A 66 -5.66 -7.71 -5.76
C TYR A 66 -6.05 -8.70 -4.66
N GLN A 67 -7.24 -8.59 -4.07
CA GLN A 67 -7.70 -9.51 -3.02
C GLN A 67 -7.64 -10.98 -3.48
N PRO A 68 -8.17 -11.39 -4.65
CA PRO A 68 -8.09 -12.78 -5.08
C PRO A 68 -6.67 -13.29 -5.35
N ILE A 69 -5.73 -12.38 -5.63
CA ILE A 69 -4.31 -12.71 -5.82
C ILE A 69 -3.67 -12.94 -4.46
N LEU A 70 -3.92 -12.04 -3.51
CA LEU A 70 -3.46 -12.15 -2.13
C LEU A 70 -3.96 -13.45 -1.48
N ASP A 71 -5.25 -13.76 -1.62
CA ASP A 71 -5.87 -14.95 -1.04
C ASP A 71 -5.18 -16.24 -1.53
N ARG A 72 -4.79 -16.30 -2.82
CA ARG A 72 -4.03 -17.43 -3.36
C ARG A 72 -2.62 -17.54 -2.79
N TRP A 73 -1.95 -16.42 -2.58
CA TRP A 73 -0.60 -16.41 -2.01
C TRP A 73 -0.58 -16.89 -0.56
N ILE A 74 -1.59 -16.52 0.22
CA ILE A 74 -1.64 -16.86 1.66
C ILE A 74 -2.35 -18.19 1.94
N ALA A 75 -2.98 -18.82 0.95
CA ALA A 75 -3.65 -20.11 1.11
C ALA A 75 -2.68 -21.18 1.64
N GLY A 76 -3.09 -21.92 2.67
CA GLY A 76 -2.28 -22.93 3.35
C GLY A 76 -1.19 -22.37 4.26
N THR A 77 -1.11 -21.05 4.45
CA THR A 77 -0.15 -20.40 5.35
C THR A 77 -0.81 -19.97 6.66
N GLU A 78 -0.03 -19.58 7.66
CA GLU A 78 -0.55 -19.01 8.91
C GLU A 78 -1.36 -17.70 8.72
N PHE A 79 -1.22 -17.06 7.56
CA PHE A 79 -1.91 -15.81 7.24
C PHE A 79 -3.29 -16.03 6.62
N GLU A 80 -3.66 -17.25 6.22
CA GLU A 80 -4.95 -17.55 5.56
C GLU A 80 -6.14 -17.13 6.43
N ALA A 81 -6.04 -17.31 7.75
CA ALA A 81 -7.11 -16.95 8.68
C ALA A 81 -7.23 -15.42 8.92
N ARG A 82 -6.30 -14.60 8.42
CA ARG A 82 -6.29 -13.14 8.64
C ARG A 82 -7.19 -12.43 7.64
N THR A 83 -8.39 -12.08 8.07
CA THR A 83 -9.39 -11.37 7.25
C THR A 83 -9.11 -9.87 7.09
N GLY A 84 -8.09 -9.31 7.73
CA GLY A 84 -7.74 -7.88 7.67
C GLY A 84 -6.78 -7.48 6.53
N LEU A 85 -6.27 -8.44 5.76
CA LEU A 85 -5.16 -8.20 4.84
C LEU A 85 -5.61 -7.58 3.51
N SER A 86 -4.89 -6.56 3.05
CA SER A 86 -5.15 -5.88 1.78
C SER A 86 -3.85 -5.46 1.09
N VAL A 87 -3.75 -5.67 -0.23
CA VAL A 87 -2.63 -5.14 -1.02
C VAL A 87 -2.89 -3.66 -1.31
N ILE A 88 -1.97 -2.78 -0.91
CA ILE A 88 -2.11 -1.33 -1.11
C ILE A 88 -1.21 -0.80 -2.23
N ALA A 89 -0.13 -1.51 -2.52
CA ALA A 89 0.82 -1.14 -3.56
C ALA A 89 1.55 -2.36 -4.12
N ARG A 90 2.16 -2.18 -5.29
CA ARG A 90 3.12 -3.12 -5.85
C ARG A 90 4.33 -2.44 -6.46
N SER A 91 5.44 -3.16 -6.57
CA SER A 91 6.62 -2.69 -7.31
C SER A 91 6.48 -2.91 -8.83
N ALA A 92 7.43 -2.38 -9.60
CA ALA A 92 7.59 -2.67 -11.03
C ALA A 92 7.67 -4.18 -11.34
N PHE A 93 8.26 -4.95 -10.42
CA PHE A 93 8.47 -6.40 -10.57
C PHE A 93 7.33 -7.24 -9.98
N GLY A 94 6.26 -6.61 -9.54
CA GLY A 94 5.09 -7.30 -9.01
C GLY A 94 5.18 -7.70 -7.53
N GLU A 95 6.24 -7.29 -6.81
CA GLU A 95 6.26 -7.45 -5.35
C GLU A 95 5.03 -6.75 -4.75
N LEU A 96 4.25 -7.46 -3.95
CA LEU A 96 3.03 -6.96 -3.34
C LEU A 96 3.30 -6.49 -1.91
N PHE A 97 2.83 -5.29 -1.59
CA PHE A 97 2.90 -4.72 -0.25
C PHE A 97 1.56 -4.88 0.45
N VAL A 98 1.51 -5.76 1.45
CA VAL A 98 0.28 -6.15 2.14
C VAL A 98 0.17 -5.43 3.48
N TRP A 99 -0.98 -4.80 3.69
CA TRP A 99 -1.32 -4.02 4.86
C TRP A 99 -2.32 -4.75 5.77
N GLU A 100 -2.19 -4.52 7.07
CA GLU A 100 -3.20 -4.84 8.08
C GLU A 100 -3.43 -3.59 8.95
N ARG A 101 -4.71 -3.25 9.20
CA ARG A 101 -5.08 -2.08 10.00
C ARG A 101 -4.39 -2.08 11.35
N ARG A 102 -3.96 -0.92 11.83
CA ARG A 102 -3.21 -0.68 13.09
C ARG A 102 -1.82 -1.32 13.16
N LYS A 103 -1.41 -2.11 12.17
CA LYS A 103 -0.09 -2.77 12.15
C LYS A 103 0.83 -2.18 11.09
N GLY A 104 0.26 -1.86 9.93
CA GLY A 104 1.01 -1.37 8.78
C GLY A 104 1.29 -2.46 7.76
N ARG A 105 2.43 -2.35 7.07
CA ARG A 105 2.88 -3.38 6.11
C ARG A 105 3.32 -4.64 6.83
N ILE A 106 2.46 -5.66 6.91
CA ILE A 106 2.79 -6.90 7.61
C ILE A 106 3.44 -7.94 6.70
N LEU A 107 3.17 -7.93 5.39
CA LEU A 107 3.81 -8.84 4.43
C LEU A 107 4.38 -8.08 3.23
N SER A 108 5.47 -8.60 2.70
CA SER A 108 5.89 -8.39 1.31
C SER A 108 5.86 -9.74 0.60
N ILE A 109 5.19 -9.81 -0.55
CA ILE A 109 5.15 -11.03 -1.36
C ILE A 109 5.99 -10.79 -2.61
N ASP A 110 7.01 -11.60 -2.82
CA ASP A 110 7.87 -11.52 -4.00
C ASP A 110 7.53 -12.65 -4.99
N PRO A 111 6.79 -12.34 -6.07
CA PRO A 111 6.41 -13.35 -7.04
C PRO A 111 7.59 -13.90 -7.84
N LEU A 112 8.72 -13.19 -7.92
CA LEU A 112 9.89 -13.66 -8.66
C LEU A 112 10.59 -14.82 -7.95
N THR A 113 10.60 -14.79 -6.62
CA THR A 113 11.26 -15.81 -5.79
C THR A 113 10.27 -16.81 -5.19
N GLY A 114 8.96 -16.54 -5.27
CA GLY A 114 7.95 -17.36 -4.60
C GLY A 114 7.90 -17.14 -3.08
N ALA A 115 8.52 -16.07 -2.58
CA ALA A 115 8.71 -15.86 -1.15
C ALA A 115 7.66 -14.91 -0.55
N ILE A 116 7.29 -15.19 0.70
CA ILE A 116 6.50 -14.29 1.55
C ILE A 116 7.39 -13.85 2.71
N PHE A 117 7.59 -12.55 2.85
CA PHE A 117 8.36 -11.94 3.92
C PHE A 117 7.42 -11.36 4.97
N HIS A 118 7.45 -11.92 6.18
CA HIS A 118 6.68 -11.43 7.32
C HIS A 118 7.45 -10.36 8.09
N HIS A 119 6.87 -9.17 8.20
CA HIS A 119 7.44 -8.04 8.93
C HIS A 119 7.03 -8.12 10.41
N LEU A 120 7.66 -9.01 11.18
CA LEU A 120 7.37 -9.27 12.60
C LEU A 120 7.28 -7.99 13.45
N ARG A 121 8.16 -7.01 13.20
CA ARG A 121 8.14 -5.71 13.89
C ARG A 121 6.83 -4.96 13.67
N ASN A 122 6.28 -4.98 12.46
CA ASN A 122 4.99 -4.35 12.18
C ASN A 122 3.84 -5.18 12.74
N ASP A 123 3.95 -6.50 12.76
CA ASP A 123 2.89 -7.35 13.29
C ASP A 123 2.68 -7.17 14.81
N ALA A 124 3.75 -6.83 15.52
CA ALA A 124 3.72 -6.50 16.95
C ALA A 124 3.14 -5.11 17.26
N ASN A 125 2.82 -4.30 16.25
CA ASN A 125 2.30 -2.96 16.47
C ASN A 125 0.82 -2.97 16.89
N ASN A 126 0.43 -1.91 17.59
CA ASN A 126 -0.96 -1.55 17.82
C ASN A 126 -1.07 -0.02 17.71
N LEU A 127 -0.97 0.46 16.48
CA LEU A 127 -0.98 1.88 16.17
C LEU A 127 -2.36 2.46 16.41
N ASP A 128 -2.41 3.68 16.95
CA ASP A 128 -3.60 4.49 16.84
C ASP A 128 -3.79 5.01 15.39
N ASP A 129 -4.95 5.62 15.11
CA ASP A 129 -5.26 6.10 13.77
C ASP A 129 -4.31 7.23 13.33
N GLU A 130 -3.79 8.05 14.24
CA GLU A 130 -2.86 9.13 13.92
C GLU A 130 -1.49 8.57 13.53
N GLU A 131 -0.97 7.63 14.30
CA GLU A 131 0.28 6.92 14.04
C GLU A 131 0.21 6.10 12.74
N GLU A 132 -0.90 5.39 12.52
CA GLU A 132 -1.12 4.63 11.30
C GLU A 132 -1.20 5.55 10.08
N ASN A 133 -1.91 6.69 10.20
CA ASN A 133 -1.98 7.68 9.14
C ASN A 133 -0.60 8.25 8.77
N LYS A 134 0.29 8.46 9.75
CA LYS A 134 1.68 8.88 9.53
C LYS A 134 2.56 7.78 8.93
N LYS A 135 2.27 6.50 9.21
CA LYS A 135 2.98 5.36 8.60
C LYS A 135 2.79 5.28 7.09
N ASN A 136 1.86 6.02 6.49
CA ASN A 136 1.64 6.04 5.03
C ASN A 136 2.78 6.68 4.22
N ALA A 137 3.86 7.12 4.89
CA ALA A 137 5.19 7.19 4.31
C ALA A 137 5.70 5.84 3.76
N VAL A 138 4.92 4.75 3.82
CA VAL A 138 5.24 3.47 3.17
C VAL A 138 5.58 3.62 1.69
N LEU A 139 4.96 4.53 0.92
CA LEU A 139 5.40 4.79 -0.46
C LEU A 139 6.83 5.34 -0.53
N LEU A 140 7.17 6.27 0.37
CA LEU A 140 8.54 6.81 0.51
C LEU A 140 9.52 5.72 0.98
N GLY A 141 9.17 5.00 2.05
CA GLY A 141 9.99 3.93 2.62
C GLY A 141 10.24 2.78 1.65
N ILE A 142 9.27 2.42 0.81
CA ILE A 142 9.44 1.41 -0.25
C ILE A 142 10.49 1.85 -1.28
N LEU A 143 10.43 3.10 -1.75
CA LEU A 143 11.39 3.61 -2.73
C LEU A 143 12.77 3.91 -2.12
N GLU A 144 12.82 4.29 -0.84
CA GLU A 144 14.07 4.63 -0.14
C GLU A 144 14.85 3.40 0.34
N THR A 145 14.18 2.34 0.81
CA THR A 145 14.86 1.11 1.27
C THR A 145 15.54 0.32 0.15
N ARG A 146 15.17 0.58 -1.12
CA ARG A 146 15.76 -0.12 -2.28
C ARG A 146 16.89 0.66 -2.97
N GLY A 147 17.41 1.72 -2.35
CA GLY A 147 18.58 2.43 -2.89
C GLY A 147 18.37 2.99 -4.29
N CYS A 148 17.12 3.32 -4.68
CA CYS A 148 16.83 4.07 -5.90
C CYS A 148 17.31 5.52 -5.73
N ARG A 149 18.63 5.73 -5.76
CA ARG A 149 19.19 6.96 -6.30
C ARG A 149 18.76 6.97 -7.76
N LEU A 150 17.88 7.90 -8.10
CA LEU A 150 17.49 8.21 -9.48
C LEU A 150 18.74 8.17 -10.36
N LEU A 151 18.80 7.18 -11.26
CA LEU A 151 19.67 7.22 -12.42
C LEU A 151 19.24 8.37 -13.33
#